data_AF-A0A9W6JZF7-F1
#
_entry.id   AF-A0A9W6JZF7-F1
#
_cell.length_a   1.000
_cell.length_b   1.000
_cell.length_c   1.000
_cell.angle_alpha   90.00
_cell.angle_beta   90.00
_cell.angle_gamma   90.00
#
_symmetry.space_group_name_H-M   'P 1'
#
loop_
_entity.id
_entity.type
_entity.pdbx_description
1 polymer ?
#
loop_
_entity_poly.entity_id
_entity_poly.type
_entity_poly.pdbx_seq_one_letter_code
_entity_poly.pdbx_strand_id
1 'polypeptide(L)'
;MNANDPFGQMRFSVRRVSWWQVAIVVAVALAVGTALALVAASVFLVVAPVLLIAGLAYKLFGVKPRRSAADTTVIDAEYRVLSPEEAARDRDINRDPGRLR
;
A
#
# COMPACT_ATOMS: atom_id res chain seq x y z
N MET A 1 -8.46 -2.54 73.96
CA MET A 1 -8.04 -3.15 72.68
C MET A 1 -9.30 -3.46 71.90
N ASN A 2 -9.63 -2.69 70.86
CA ASN A 2 -10.73 -2.97 69.93
C ASN A 2 -10.14 -3.33 68.57
N ALA A 3 -10.52 -4.49 68.05
CA ALA A 3 -9.84 -5.22 66.96
C ALA A 3 -10.64 -5.28 65.65
N ASN A 4 -11.58 -4.37 65.38
CA ASN A 4 -12.54 -4.54 64.28
C ASN A 4 -12.76 -3.27 63.44
N ASP A 5 -11.76 -2.82 62.68
CA ASP A 5 -12.03 -1.90 61.57
C ASP A 5 -11.13 -2.21 60.34
N PRO A 6 -11.48 -3.24 59.54
CA PRO A 6 -10.69 -3.63 58.36
C PRO A 6 -10.91 -2.71 57.14
N PHE A 7 -11.78 -1.70 57.26
CA PHE A 7 -12.17 -0.82 56.13
C PHE A 7 -11.62 0.61 56.21
N GLY A 8 -10.83 0.96 57.24
CA GLY A 8 -10.32 2.32 57.45
C GLY A 8 -9.14 2.75 56.57
N GLN A 9 -8.58 1.86 55.74
CA GLN A 9 -7.30 2.12 55.04
C GLN A 9 -7.40 2.46 53.55
N MET A 10 -8.59 2.41 52.93
CA MET A 10 -8.76 2.91 51.56
C MET A 10 -9.04 4.42 51.56
N ARG A 11 -8.10 5.20 52.11
CA ARG A 11 -8.05 6.63 51.82
C ARG A 11 -7.63 6.76 50.36
N PHE A 12 -8.60 6.86 49.45
CA PHE A 12 -8.39 7.48 48.15
C PHE A 12 -7.87 8.89 48.40
N SER A 13 -6.55 9.01 48.58
CA SER A 13 -5.86 10.28 48.61
C SER A 13 -5.97 10.82 47.20
N VAL A 14 -6.99 11.65 46.96
CA VAL A 14 -7.04 12.56 45.82
C VAL A 14 -5.87 13.52 45.99
N ARG A 15 -4.68 13.05 45.58
CA ARG A 15 -3.43 13.78 45.63
C ARG A 15 -3.62 14.90 44.61
N ARG A 16 -4.01 16.09 45.08
CA ARG A 16 -4.21 17.27 44.25
C ARG A 16 -3.05 17.34 43.27
N VAL A 17 -3.35 17.22 41.98
CA VAL A 17 -2.33 17.24 40.93
C VAL A 17 -1.59 18.56 41.08
N SER A 18 -0.28 18.47 41.34
CA SER A 18 0.54 19.66 41.46
C SER A 18 0.54 20.37 40.12
N TRP A 19 0.30 21.67 40.09
CA TRP A 19 0.28 22.46 38.85
C TRP A 19 1.58 22.28 38.03
N TRP A 20 2.70 22.00 38.70
CA TRP A 20 3.97 21.63 38.08
C TRP A 20 3.92 20.33 37.28
N GLN A 21 3.17 19.32 37.73
CA GLN A 21 3.00 18.08 36.97
C GLN A 21 2.24 18.33 35.67
N VAL A 22 1.22 19.19 35.71
CA VAL A 22 0.48 19.60 34.49
C VAL A 22 1.41 20.33 33.53
N ALA A 23 2.22 21.27 34.02
CA ALA A 23 3.20 21.98 33.20
C ALA A 23 4.19 21.03 32.51
N ILE A 24 4.69 20.02 33.23
CA ILE A 24 5.60 19.00 32.66
C ILE A 24 4.89 18.18 31.59
N VAL A 25 3.67 17.68 31.85
CA VAL A 25 2.92 16.88 30.87
C VAL A 25 2.64 17.69 29.61
N VAL A 26 2.24 18.95 29.74
CA VAL A 26 2.04 19.85 28.60
C VAL A 26 3.33 20.09 27.84
N ALA A 27 4.44 20.33 28.53
CA ALA A 27 5.74 20.51 27.89
C ALA A 27 6.18 19.27 27.10
N VAL A 28 5.99 18.07 27.67
CA VAL A 28 6.27 16.81 26.98
C VAL A 28 5.36 16.63 25.76
N ALA A 29 4.06 16.89 25.91
CA ALA A 29 3.11 16.80 24.79
C ALA A 29 3.50 17.74 23.63
N LEU A 30 3.88 18.98 23.95
CA LEU A 30 4.37 19.94 22.95
C LEU A 30 5.68 19.49 22.31
N ALA A 31 6.62 18.96 23.08
CA ALA A 31 7.88 18.46 22.55
C ALA A 31 7.66 17.30 21.57
N VAL A 32 6.82 16.33 21.94
CA VAL A 32 6.46 15.21 21.07
C VAL A 32 5.72 15.70 19.82
N GLY A 33 4.73 16.58 19.98
CA GLY A 33 4.00 17.15 18.85
C GLY A 33 4.93 17.90 17.88
N THR A 34 5.86 18.69 18.41
CA THR A 34 6.86 19.41 17.61
C THR A 34 7.80 18.44 16.89
N ALA A 35 8.28 17.40 17.57
CA ALA A 35 9.12 16.38 16.95
C ALA A 35 8.40 15.67 15.79
N LEU A 36 7.13 15.30 15.98
CA LEU A 36 6.32 14.69 14.93
C LEU A 36 6.09 15.65 13.76
N ALA A 37 5.81 16.93 14.04
CA ALA A 37 5.66 17.95 13.00
C ALA A 37 6.95 18.14 12.19
N LEU A 38 8.12 18.13 12.83
CA LEU A 38 9.41 18.20 12.15
C LEU A 38 9.65 16.97 11.27
N VAL A 39 9.39 15.76 11.79
CA VAL A 39 9.50 14.52 10.99
C VAL A 39 8.59 14.59 9.77
N ALA A 40 7.32 14.96 9.96
CA ALA A 40 6.37 15.10 8.86
C ALA A 40 6.83 16.16 7.83
N ALA A 41 7.31 17.31 8.29
CA ALA A 41 7.83 18.36 7.42
C ALA A 41 9.07 17.90 6.64
N SER A 42 9.99 17.16 7.27
CA SER A 42 11.17 16.60 6.61
C SER A 42 10.79 15.58 5.54
N VAL A 43 9.88 14.65 5.85
CA VAL A 43 9.39 13.68 4.86
C VAL A 43 8.72 14.40 3.70
N PHE A 44 7.86 15.38 3.99
CA PHE A 44 7.20 16.18 2.96
C PHE A 44 8.20 16.90 2.06
N LEU A 45 9.25 17.50 2.64
CA LEU A 45 10.29 18.21 1.91
C LEU A 45 11.05 17.31 0.92
N VAL A 46 11.14 16.01 1.19
CA VAL A 46 11.78 15.04 0.29
C VAL A 46 10.77 14.44 -0.70
N VAL A 47 9.60 14.02 -0.23
CA VAL A 47 8.61 13.32 -1.05
C VAL A 47 7.97 14.26 -2.07
N ALA A 48 7.63 15.50 -1.68
CA ALA A 48 7.00 16.46 -2.58
C ALA A 48 7.83 16.74 -3.85
N PRO A 49 9.14 17.09 -3.79
CA PRO A 49 9.94 17.28 -5.00
C PRO A 49 10.12 15.98 -5.79
N VAL A 50 10.23 14.82 -5.14
CA VAL A 50 10.31 13.53 -5.84
C VAL A 50 9.03 13.29 -6.65
N LEU A 51 7.85 13.50 -6.07
CA LEU A 51 6.58 13.38 -6.77
C LEU A 51 6.44 14.42 -7.89
N LEU A 52 6.92 15.65 -7.66
CA LEU A 52 6.92 16.69 -8.69
C LEU A 52 7.77 16.27 -9.90
N ILE A 53 9.00 15.79 -9.66
CA ILE A 53 9.92 15.33 -10.70
C ILE A 53 9.35 14.10 -11.40
N ALA A 54 8.85 13.12 -10.64
CA ALA A 54 8.24 11.91 -11.21
C ALA A 54 7.00 12.23 -12.06
N GLY A 55 6.14 13.15 -11.59
CA GLY A 55 4.97 13.61 -12.34
C GLY A 55 5.36 14.39 -13.60
N LEU A 56 6.38 15.24 -13.52
CA LEU A 56 6.89 15.97 -14.68
C LEU A 56 7.54 15.03 -15.70
N ALA A 57 8.34 14.07 -15.24
CA ALA A 57 8.92 13.02 -16.07
C ALA A 57 7.82 12.16 -16.71
N TYR A 58 6.78 11.79 -15.96
CA TYR A 58 5.62 11.07 -16.49
C TYR A 58 4.87 11.89 -17.55
N LYS A 59 4.74 13.21 -17.36
CA LYS A 59 4.10 14.07 -18.37
C LYS A 59 4.94 14.19 -19.65
N LEU A 60 6.26 14.33 -19.52
CA LEU A 60 7.18 14.58 -20.64
C LEU A 60 7.57 13.30 -21.40
N PHE A 61 7.84 12.22 -20.67
CA PHE A 61 8.25 10.92 -21.20
C PHE A 61 7.12 9.89 -21.18
N GLY A 62 5.90 10.30 -20.80
CA GLY A 62 4.67 9.53 -20.92
C GLY A 62 4.24 9.32 -22.37
N VAL A 63 5.14 8.79 -23.18
CA VAL A 63 4.78 8.00 -24.34
C VAL A 63 3.85 6.90 -23.82
N LYS A 64 2.65 6.83 -24.41
CA LYS A 64 1.58 5.82 -24.24
C LYS A 64 1.97 4.61 -23.40
N PRO A 65 1.11 4.13 -22.48
CA PRO A 65 1.40 2.97 -21.65
C PRO A 65 1.76 1.77 -22.51
N ARG A 66 3.06 1.51 -22.69
CA ARG A 66 3.53 0.15 -22.88
C ARG A 66 3.47 -0.41 -21.47
N ARG A 67 2.35 -1.07 -21.15
CA ARG A 67 2.25 -1.98 -20.01
C ARG A 67 3.48 -2.88 -20.07
N SER A 68 4.50 -2.52 -19.33
CA SER A 68 5.55 -3.43 -18.92
C SER A 68 5.18 -3.87 -17.51
N ALA A 69 3.98 -4.46 -17.40
CA ALA A 69 3.86 -5.61 -16.53
C ALA A 69 4.83 -6.64 -17.13
N ALA A 70 5.58 -7.32 -16.28
CA ALA A 70 6.34 -8.49 -16.68
C ALA A 70 5.50 -9.32 -17.66
N ASP A 71 6.12 -9.67 -18.78
CA ASP A 71 5.56 -10.30 -19.97
C ASP A 71 4.68 -11.52 -19.64
N THR A 72 3.44 -11.28 -19.25
CA THR A 72 2.35 -12.22 -19.45
C THR A 72 1.75 -11.79 -20.77
N THR A 73 2.38 -12.21 -21.86
CA THR A 73 1.70 -12.32 -23.13
C THR A 73 0.56 -13.30 -22.90
N VAL A 74 -0.60 -12.79 -22.47
CA VAL A 74 -1.85 -13.55 -22.45
C VAL A 74 -2.22 -13.71 -23.92
N ILE A 75 -1.77 -14.83 -24.50
CA ILE A 75 -2.24 -15.30 -25.79
C ILE A 75 -3.67 -15.76 -25.54
N ASP A 76 -4.63 -14.90 -25.85
CA ASP A 76 -6.05 -15.27 -25.86
C ASP A 76 -6.30 -16.10 -27.12
N ALA A 77 -6.12 -17.40 -26.98
CA ALA A 77 -6.35 -18.36 -28.05
C ALA A 77 -7.73 -19.00 -27.84
N GLU A 78 -8.69 -18.64 -28.67
CA GLU A 78 -9.94 -19.40 -28.78
C GLU A 78 -9.62 -20.81 -29.29
N TYR A 79 -9.60 -21.79 -28.38
CA TYR A 79 -9.38 -23.18 -28.75
C TYR A 79 -10.68 -23.76 -29.31
N ARG A 80 -10.75 -23.90 -30.63
CA ARG A 80 -11.78 -24.70 -31.29
C ARG A 80 -11.34 -26.17 -31.28
N VAL A 81 -12.08 -27.02 -30.59
CA VAL A 81 -11.89 -28.48 -30.65
C VAL A 81 -12.31 -28.93 -32.05
N LEU A 82 -11.35 -29.31 -32.88
CA LEU A 82 -11.62 -29.94 -34.17
C LEU A 82 -12.02 -31.40 -33.94
N SER A 83 -13.06 -31.85 -34.61
CA SER A 83 -13.37 -33.27 -34.69
C SER A 83 -12.24 -34.02 -35.41
N PRO A 84 -12.05 -35.34 -35.17
CA PRO A 84 -10.97 -36.11 -35.78
C PRO A 84 -10.94 -36.02 -37.32
N GLU A 85 -12.10 -35.86 -37.95
CA GLU A 85 -12.25 -35.70 -39.40
C GLU A 85 -11.79 -34.33 -39.91
N GLU A 86 -12.12 -33.26 -39.16
CA GLU A 86 -11.68 -31.90 -39.49
C GLU A 86 -10.16 -31.75 -39.31
N ALA A 87 -9.59 -32.36 -38.27
CA ALA A 87 -8.15 -32.37 -38.03
C ALA A 87 -7.37 -33.12 -39.13
N ALA A 88 -7.96 -34.16 -39.73
CA ALA A 88 -7.35 -34.88 -40.85
C ALA A 88 -7.32 -34.04 -42.14
N ARG A 89 -8.41 -33.31 -42.43
CA ARG A 89 -8.48 -32.42 -43.62
C ARG A 89 -7.52 -31.26 -43.51
N ASP A 90 -7.44 -30.62 -42.35
CA ASP A 90 -6.57 -29.45 -42.17
C ASP A 90 -5.08 -29.81 -42.34
N ARG A 91 -4.68 -30.97 -41.85
CA ARG A 91 -3.32 -31.51 -42.08
C ARG A 91 -3.04 -31.81 -43.55
N ASP A 92 -4.02 -32.29 -44.30
CA ASP A 92 -3.86 -32.59 -45.72
C ASP A 92 -3.72 -31.30 -46.55
N ILE A 93 -4.54 -30.29 -46.25
CA ILE A 93 -4.49 -28.96 -46.89
C ILE A 93 -3.15 -28.26 -46.65
N ASN A 94 -2.65 -28.28 -45.41
CA ASN A 94 -1.37 -27.65 -45.10
C ASN A 94 -0.17 -28.41 -45.69
N ARG A 95 -0.29 -29.73 -45.89
CA ARG A 95 0.76 -30.56 -46.48
C ARG A 95 0.82 -30.44 -48.01
N ASP A 96 -0.31 -30.20 -48.66
CA ASP A 96 -0.39 -30.06 -50.12
C ASP A 96 -1.34 -28.90 -50.53
N PRO A 97 -0.85 -27.65 -50.49
CA PRO A 97 -1.67 -26.46 -50.77
C PRO A 97 -2.12 -26.37 -52.24
N GLY A 98 -1.62 -27.24 -53.12
CA GLY A 98 -1.96 -27.27 -54.55
C GLY A 98 -3.22 -28.07 -54.90
N ARG A 99 -3.81 -28.78 -53.94
CA ARG A 99 -4.87 -29.78 -54.20
C ARG A 99 -6.28 -29.20 -54.35
N LEU A 100 -6.46 -27.90 -54.12
CA LEU A 100 -7.76 -27.19 -54.18
C LEU A 100 -7.89 -26.23 -55.39
N ARG A 101 -7.03 -26.38 -56.41
CA ARG A 101 -7.17 -25.68 -57.70
C ARG A 101 -7.80 -26.56 -58.77
#